data_AF-G4F7N7-F1
#
_entry.id   AF-G4F7N7-F1
#
_cell.length_a   1.000
_cell.length_b   1.000
_cell.length_c   1.000
_cell.angle_alpha   90.00
_cell.angle_beta   90.00
_cell.angle_gamma   90.00
#
_symmetry.space_group_name_H-M   'P 1'
#
loop_
_entity.id
_entity.type
_entity.pdbx_description
1 polymer ?
#
loop_
_entity_poly.entity_id
_entity_poly.type
_entity_poly.pdbx_seq_one_letter_code
_entity_poly.pdbx_strand_id
1 'polypeptide(L)'
;MTEPDNPPLNLIKQPASIGHEDVVKELATLKIELDRYARKTIGQPLLNDIGDNDRGTCALHPDSLMAVLIPFLNWEDQNGQAYRAFVDPKHVVGTNIKGHPENVPPEEVVNRIERYATYFGSRDNALYVWYKPLGLFIAHEGKHRVAFMRSHDQPAIAAWVQEAGYPAPSRITIIEPSDDRDEWLAMLDGRYIQVLRRPNLARKILDAYGVSTARWQNIDHLPDEKMVRLAIYERRLHRPARTRKEIDRTLDLQALLARMAKDSQEQYFHCHELGPYRLDWKRNILAVACLLIAGGLFVMFNHEWVIRAGIGLLGVATGMILSHEVLRFKGPKKLRNPNTLDRSHL
;
A
#
# COMPACT_ATOMS: atom_id res chain seq x y z
N MET A 1 -15.12 -33.87 -4.98
CA MET A 1 -15.82 -33.91 -3.68
C MET A 1 -17.16 -33.23 -3.87
N THR A 2 -18.25 -33.97 -3.75
CA THR A 2 -19.60 -33.41 -3.66
C THR A 2 -19.70 -32.64 -2.34
N GLU A 3 -19.80 -31.32 -2.40
CA GLU A 3 -20.00 -30.48 -1.22
C GLU A 3 -21.29 -30.89 -0.50
N PRO A 4 -21.31 -30.93 0.84
CA PRO A 4 -22.50 -31.27 1.60
C PRO A 4 -23.65 -30.34 1.23
N ASP A 5 -24.81 -30.92 0.93
CA ASP A 5 -26.00 -30.24 0.41
C ASP A 5 -26.75 -29.47 1.51
N ASN A 6 -26.04 -28.57 2.21
CA ASN A 6 -26.61 -27.72 3.24
C ASN A 6 -27.64 -26.79 2.60
N PRO A 7 -28.83 -26.60 3.20
CA PRO A 7 -29.86 -25.72 2.66
C PRO A 7 -29.32 -24.30 2.50
N PRO A 8 -29.71 -23.56 1.44
CA PRO A 8 -29.25 -22.19 1.25
C PRO A 8 -29.65 -21.30 2.42
N LEU A 9 -28.72 -20.46 2.88
CA LEU A 9 -28.99 -19.48 3.92
C LEU A 9 -29.77 -18.29 3.36
N ASN A 10 -30.60 -17.67 4.19
CA ASN A 10 -31.29 -16.44 3.83
C ASN A 10 -30.56 -15.23 4.43
N LEU A 11 -29.86 -14.47 3.58
CA LEU A 11 -29.12 -13.26 3.94
C LEU A 11 -29.77 -11.99 3.37
N ILE A 12 -31.05 -12.06 2.99
CA ILE A 12 -31.83 -10.89 2.53
C ILE A 12 -31.97 -9.88 3.69
N LYS A 13 -32.25 -10.39 4.89
CA LYS A 13 -32.21 -9.60 6.13
C LYS A 13 -30.90 -9.89 6.82
N GLN A 14 -29.92 -9.00 6.65
CA GLN A 14 -28.68 -9.11 7.39
C GLN A 14 -28.97 -8.91 8.88
N PRO A 15 -28.33 -9.67 9.79
CA PRO A 15 -28.36 -9.33 11.21
C PRO A 15 -27.82 -7.91 11.36
N ALA A 16 -28.51 -7.09 12.17
CA ALA A 16 -28.24 -5.66 12.34
C ALA A 16 -26.73 -5.38 12.46
N SER A 17 -26.11 -5.01 11.35
CA SER A 17 -24.75 -4.51 11.35
C SER A 17 -24.84 -3.07 11.85
N ILE A 18 -24.05 -2.75 12.87
CA ILE A 18 -24.13 -1.54 13.69
C ILE A 18 -24.23 -0.28 12.78
N GLY A 19 -25.42 0.30 12.62
CA GLY A 19 -25.62 1.68 12.14
C GLY A 19 -25.20 2.06 10.71
N HIS A 20 -24.83 1.14 9.82
CA HIS A 20 -24.23 1.49 8.51
C HIS A 20 -24.92 0.88 7.27
N GLU A 21 -26.10 0.26 7.43
CA GLU A 21 -26.80 -0.40 6.31
C GLU A 21 -27.09 0.57 5.14
N ASP A 22 -27.50 1.80 5.46
CA ASP A 22 -27.79 2.82 4.45
C ASP A 22 -26.53 3.22 3.67
N VAL A 23 -25.40 3.39 4.35
CA VAL A 23 -24.12 3.71 3.70
C VAL A 23 -23.67 2.59 2.76
N VAL A 24 -23.88 1.33 3.12
CA VAL A 24 -23.58 0.18 2.25
C VAL A 24 -24.47 0.18 1.02
N LYS A 25 -25.78 0.42 1.20
CA LYS A 25 -26.73 0.51 0.07
C LYS A 25 -26.40 1.66 -0.86
N GLU A 26 -26.07 2.82 -0.31
CA GLU A 26 -25.62 4.00 -1.05
C GLU A 26 -24.32 3.71 -1.82
N LEU A 27 -23.34 3.04 -1.19
CA LEU A 27 -22.09 2.66 -1.84
C LEU A 27 -22.32 1.70 -3.02
N ALA A 28 -23.21 0.72 -2.85
CA ALA A 28 -23.59 -0.20 -3.91
C ALA A 28 -24.35 0.50 -5.06
N THR A 29 -25.20 1.48 -4.74
CA THR A 29 -25.86 2.35 -5.74
C THR A 29 -24.85 3.21 -6.49
N LEU A 30 -23.98 3.91 -5.76
CA LEU A 30 -22.92 4.77 -6.30
C LEU A 30 -22.08 4.00 -7.32
N LYS A 31 -21.71 2.74 -7.01
CA LYS A 31 -20.94 1.94 -7.95
C LYS A 31 -21.63 1.73 -9.31
N ILE A 32 -22.94 1.51 -9.31
CA ILE A 32 -23.71 1.33 -10.55
C ILE A 32 -23.80 2.64 -11.33
N GLU A 33 -23.93 3.76 -10.63
CA GLU A 33 -23.92 5.10 -11.24
C GLU A 33 -22.56 5.42 -11.86
N LEU A 34 -21.46 5.11 -11.17
CA LEU A 34 -20.11 5.23 -11.73
C LEU A 34 -19.96 4.37 -12.98
N ASP A 35 -20.52 3.16 -13.01
CA ASP A 35 -20.48 2.29 -14.19
C ASP A 35 -21.26 2.83 -15.38
N ARG A 36 -22.39 3.50 -15.10
CA ARG A 36 -23.14 4.23 -16.14
C ARG A 36 -22.34 5.42 -16.64
N TYR A 37 -21.74 6.19 -15.72
CA TYR A 37 -20.96 7.38 -16.06
C TYR A 37 -19.70 7.05 -16.86
N ALA A 38 -19.04 5.92 -16.57
CA ALA A 38 -17.83 5.47 -17.26
C ALA A 38 -17.95 5.40 -18.78
N ARG A 39 -19.16 5.14 -19.29
CA ARG A 39 -19.44 5.03 -20.73
C ARG A 39 -19.58 6.39 -21.44
N LYS A 40 -19.55 7.50 -20.71
CA LYS A 40 -19.50 8.86 -21.26
C LYS A 40 -18.08 9.16 -21.77
N THR A 41 -17.94 10.13 -22.68
CA THR A 41 -16.67 10.52 -23.31
C THR A 41 -15.52 10.75 -22.33
N ILE A 42 -15.80 11.45 -21.22
CA ILE A 42 -14.80 11.74 -20.17
C ILE A 42 -14.92 10.82 -18.95
N GLY A 43 -15.89 9.90 -18.96
CA GLY A 43 -16.28 9.10 -17.81
C GLY A 43 -15.17 8.16 -17.35
N GLN A 44 -14.77 7.23 -18.21
CA GLN A 44 -13.72 6.26 -17.88
C GLN A 44 -12.38 6.94 -17.51
N PRO A 45 -11.89 7.97 -18.24
CA PRO A 45 -10.70 8.72 -17.82
C PRO A 45 -10.82 9.29 -16.41
N LEU A 46 -11.92 9.99 -16.08
CA LEU A 46 -12.14 10.53 -14.74
C LEU A 46 -12.13 9.44 -13.67
N LEU A 47 -12.76 8.30 -13.95
CA LEU A 47 -12.77 7.18 -13.00
C LEU A 47 -11.40 6.52 -12.84
N ASN A 48 -10.54 6.52 -13.86
CA ASN A 48 -9.19 6.01 -13.72
C ASN A 48 -8.37 6.90 -12.78
N ASP A 49 -8.52 8.22 -12.88
CA ASP A 49 -7.88 9.20 -11.99
C ASP A 49 -8.40 9.05 -10.55
N ILE A 50 -9.71 8.85 -10.38
CA ILE A 50 -10.34 8.69 -9.05
C ILE A 50 -10.11 7.29 -8.46
N GLY A 51 -10.03 6.24 -9.26
CA GLY A 51 -9.97 4.86 -8.77
C GLY A 51 -8.56 4.27 -8.73
N ASP A 52 -7.52 5.04 -9.06
CA ASP A 52 -6.14 4.57 -9.19
C ASP A 52 -6.03 3.34 -10.13
N ASN A 53 -6.87 3.26 -11.16
CA ASN A 53 -6.96 2.10 -12.06
C ASN A 53 -6.24 2.37 -13.37
N ASP A 54 -5.11 1.70 -13.58
CA ASP A 54 -4.28 1.81 -14.79
C ASP A 54 -4.71 0.88 -15.93
N ARG A 55 -5.69 -0.01 -15.71
CA ARG A 55 -5.99 -1.12 -16.64
C ARG A 55 -7.04 -0.81 -17.70
N GLY A 56 -7.58 0.40 -17.74
CA GLY A 56 -8.31 0.98 -18.89
C GLY A 56 -9.50 0.23 -19.48
N THR A 57 -9.96 -0.88 -18.90
CA THR A 57 -10.86 -1.84 -19.58
C THR A 57 -12.22 -2.01 -18.93
N CYS A 58 -12.49 -1.34 -17.81
CA CYS A 58 -13.82 -1.29 -17.22
C CYS A 58 -13.96 -0.19 -16.15
N ALA A 59 -15.21 0.20 -15.90
CA ALA A 59 -15.61 1.04 -14.80
C ALA A 59 -15.27 0.34 -13.47
N LEU A 60 -14.06 0.62 -12.95
CA LEU A 60 -13.47 0.20 -11.67
C LEU A 60 -14.01 -1.13 -11.12
N HIS A 61 -13.23 -2.21 -11.17
CA HIS A 61 -13.70 -3.46 -10.55
C HIS A 61 -14.10 -3.25 -9.07
N PRO A 62 -15.21 -3.86 -8.59
CA PRO A 62 -15.73 -3.64 -7.23
C PRO A 62 -14.68 -3.81 -6.14
N ASP A 63 -13.91 -4.88 -6.22
CA ASP A 63 -12.81 -5.18 -5.29
C ASP A 63 -11.72 -4.10 -5.31
N SER A 64 -11.33 -3.62 -6.48
CA SER A 64 -10.36 -2.54 -6.62
C SER A 64 -10.86 -1.23 -6.03
N LEU A 65 -12.11 -0.84 -6.29
CA LEU A 65 -12.70 0.37 -5.72
C LEU A 65 -12.78 0.26 -4.20
N MET A 66 -13.31 -0.85 -3.67
CA MET A 66 -13.44 -1.05 -2.23
C MET A 66 -12.07 -1.03 -1.54
N ALA A 67 -11.04 -1.63 -2.15
CA ALA A 67 -9.69 -1.58 -1.60
C ALA A 67 -9.07 -0.17 -1.61
N VAL A 68 -9.57 0.78 -2.41
CA VAL A 68 -9.13 2.19 -2.37
C VAL A 68 -9.88 2.97 -1.29
N LEU A 69 -11.15 2.64 -1.04
CA LEU A 69 -12.01 3.35 -0.10
C LEU A 69 -11.90 2.82 1.33
N ILE A 70 -11.67 1.52 1.51
CA ILE A 70 -11.68 0.83 2.80
C ILE A 70 -10.25 0.35 3.07
N PRO A 71 -9.51 1.00 3.99
CA PRO A 71 -8.18 0.56 4.36
C PRO A 71 -8.23 -0.80 5.05
N PHE A 72 -7.18 -1.60 4.90
CA PHE A 72 -7.06 -2.93 5.51
C PHE A 72 -8.17 -3.92 5.11
N LEU A 73 -8.83 -3.72 3.96
CA LEU A 73 -9.98 -4.53 3.54
C LEU A 73 -9.66 -6.03 3.55
N ASN A 74 -8.50 -6.43 3.02
CA ASN A 74 -8.08 -7.84 2.98
C ASN A 74 -7.03 -8.16 4.06
N TRP A 75 -7.10 -7.50 5.22
CA TRP A 75 -6.14 -7.71 6.31
C TRP A 75 -6.42 -8.98 7.09
N GLU A 76 -7.70 -9.22 7.38
CA GLU A 76 -8.15 -10.43 8.06
C GLU A 76 -8.36 -11.56 7.04
N ASP A 77 -8.21 -12.79 7.51
CA ASP A 77 -8.37 -13.97 6.65
C ASP A 77 -9.79 -14.10 6.09
N GLN A 78 -9.87 -14.62 4.87
CA GLN A 78 -11.13 -15.08 4.31
C GLN A 78 -11.46 -16.43 4.93
N ASN A 79 -12.56 -16.46 5.69
CA ASN A 79 -12.92 -17.63 6.47
C ASN A 79 -13.84 -18.54 5.67
N GLY A 80 -13.46 -19.82 5.62
CA GLY A 80 -14.37 -20.91 5.31
C GLY A 80 -14.62 -21.20 3.82
N GLN A 81 -15.28 -22.34 3.63
CA GLN A 81 -15.78 -22.77 2.33
C GLN A 81 -17.00 -21.94 1.95
N ALA A 82 -17.13 -21.59 0.67
CA ALA A 82 -18.32 -20.85 0.24
C ALA A 82 -19.57 -21.71 0.41
N TYR A 83 -20.69 -21.06 0.68
CA TYR A 83 -21.99 -21.70 0.85
C TYR A 83 -23.05 -20.99 0.02
N ARG A 84 -24.15 -21.69 -0.25
CA ARG A 84 -25.29 -21.13 -1.00
C ARG A 84 -26.08 -20.19 -0.11
N ALA A 85 -26.38 -18.99 -0.60
CA ALA A 85 -27.27 -18.05 0.08
C ALA A 85 -28.10 -17.18 -0.87
N PHE A 86 -29.28 -16.79 -0.41
CA PHE A 86 -30.07 -15.72 -1.00
C PHE A 86 -29.62 -14.38 -0.43
N VAL A 87 -29.18 -13.47 -1.29
CA VAL A 87 -28.61 -12.18 -0.88
C VAL A 87 -29.43 -11.03 -1.46
N ASP A 88 -29.72 -10.01 -0.65
CA ASP A 88 -30.37 -8.80 -1.15
C ASP A 88 -29.40 -8.04 -2.09
N PRO A 89 -29.74 -7.86 -3.37
CA PRO A 89 -28.91 -7.11 -4.30
C PRO A 89 -28.57 -5.68 -3.84
N LYS A 90 -29.36 -5.10 -2.93
CA LYS A 90 -29.15 -3.75 -2.41
C LYS A 90 -27.85 -3.59 -1.62
N HIS A 91 -27.35 -4.67 -0.99
CA HIS A 91 -26.11 -4.67 -0.21
C HIS A 91 -24.90 -5.20 -0.98
N VAL A 92 -25.07 -5.56 -2.25
CA VAL A 92 -24.00 -6.12 -3.09
C VAL A 92 -23.43 -5.06 -4.02
N VAL A 93 -22.12 -4.84 -3.93
CA VAL A 93 -21.36 -4.03 -4.88
C VAL A 93 -21.07 -4.88 -6.12
N GLY A 94 -21.86 -4.65 -7.15
CA GLY A 94 -21.75 -5.31 -8.46
C GLY A 94 -21.05 -4.45 -9.51
N THR A 95 -21.20 -4.84 -10.78
CA THR A 95 -20.74 -4.00 -11.89
C THR A 95 -21.61 -4.14 -13.14
N ASN A 96 -21.55 -3.14 -14.00
CA ASN A 96 -22.31 -3.06 -15.23
C ASN A 96 -21.43 -3.02 -16.50
N ILE A 97 -20.54 -4.02 -16.67
CA ILE A 97 -19.55 -4.05 -17.75
C ILE A 97 -20.08 -4.55 -19.11
N LYS A 98 -21.02 -5.49 -19.14
CA LYS A 98 -21.46 -6.21 -20.37
C LYS A 98 -22.72 -5.63 -21.04
N GLY A 99 -23.02 -4.35 -20.77
CA GLY A 99 -24.25 -3.71 -21.24
C GLY A 99 -25.23 -3.52 -20.09
N HIS A 100 -26.12 -2.56 -20.24
CA HIS A 100 -27.01 -2.14 -19.16
C HIS A 100 -28.17 -3.12 -18.95
N PRO A 101 -28.76 -3.18 -17.75
CA PRO A 101 -29.97 -3.97 -17.53
C PRO A 101 -31.10 -3.63 -18.51
N GLU A 102 -31.24 -2.35 -18.88
CA GLU A 102 -32.21 -1.88 -19.87
C GLU A 102 -31.97 -2.39 -21.30
N ASN A 103 -30.79 -2.95 -21.60
CA ASN A 103 -30.49 -3.54 -22.91
C ASN A 103 -30.96 -4.99 -23.04
N VAL A 104 -31.49 -5.58 -21.97
CA VAL A 104 -32.04 -6.94 -21.99
C VAL A 104 -33.42 -6.89 -22.66
N PRO A 105 -33.69 -7.74 -23.67
CA PRO A 105 -35.00 -7.80 -24.32
C PRO A 105 -36.13 -8.08 -23.30
N PRO A 106 -37.27 -7.37 -23.36
CA PRO A 106 -38.36 -7.52 -22.37
C PRO A 106 -38.83 -8.97 -22.18
N GLU A 107 -38.85 -9.77 -23.25
CA GLU A 107 -39.23 -11.17 -23.25
C GLU A 107 -38.25 -12.08 -22.47
N GLU A 108 -37.00 -11.65 -22.29
CA GLU A 108 -36.00 -12.39 -21.51
C GLU A 108 -36.00 -12.01 -20.02
N VAL A 109 -36.60 -10.87 -19.65
CA VAL A 109 -36.48 -10.29 -18.29
C VAL A 109 -37.01 -11.26 -17.24
N VAL A 110 -38.22 -11.79 -17.42
CA VAL A 110 -38.86 -12.71 -16.47
C VAL A 110 -38.02 -13.98 -16.27
N ASN A 111 -37.55 -14.59 -17.37
CA ASN A 111 -36.73 -15.79 -17.34
C ASN A 111 -35.38 -15.55 -16.63
N ARG A 112 -34.77 -14.38 -16.83
CA ARG A 112 -33.51 -14.02 -16.15
C ARG A 112 -33.73 -13.74 -14.67
N ILE A 113 -34.81 -13.08 -14.29
CA ILE A 113 -35.18 -12.85 -12.88
C ILE A 113 -35.37 -14.19 -12.18
N GLU A 114 -36.20 -15.09 -12.73
CA GLU A 114 -36.45 -16.41 -12.15
C GLU A 114 -35.15 -17.20 -12.01
N ARG A 115 -34.31 -17.21 -13.05
CA ARG A 115 -33.01 -17.88 -13.02
C ARG A 115 -32.10 -17.31 -11.94
N TYR A 116 -31.94 -15.99 -11.85
CA TYR A 116 -31.04 -15.39 -10.88
C TYR A 116 -31.56 -15.43 -9.44
N ALA A 117 -32.88 -15.53 -9.25
CA ALA A 117 -33.50 -15.68 -7.96
C ALA A 117 -33.41 -17.12 -7.40
N THR A 118 -33.26 -18.14 -8.26
CA THR A 118 -33.37 -19.56 -7.84
C THR A 118 -32.11 -20.40 -8.12
N TYR A 119 -31.35 -20.11 -9.17
CA TYR A 119 -30.25 -20.95 -9.63
C TYR A 119 -28.88 -20.46 -9.16
N PHE A 120 -28.30 -21.21 -8.21
CA PHE A 120 -26.97 -20.93 -7.64
C PHE A 120 -25.83 -21.15 -8.65
N GLY A 121 -25.92 -22.16 -9.52
CA GLY A 121 -24.83 -22.56 -10.41
C GLY A 121 -23.54 -22.95 -9.66
N SER A 122 -22.39 -22.79 -10.32
CA SER A 122 -21.07 -22.93 -9.69
C SER A 122 -20.57 -21.60 -9.11
N ARG A 123 -19.46 -21.66 -8.36
CA ARG A 123 -18.76 -20.48 -7.82
C ARG A 123 -18.30 -19.52 -8.94
N ASP A 124 -18.01 -20.05 -10.13
CA ASP A 124 -17.63 -19.25 -11.31
C ASP A 124 -18.81 -18.47 -11.91
N ASN A 125 -20.04 -18.83 -11.55
CA ASN A 125 -21.24 -18.15 -12.03
C ASN A 125 -21.63 -16.95 -11.15
N ALA A 126 -21.62 -17.13 -9.83
CA ALA A 126 -21.97 -16.09 -8.86
C ALA A 126 -21.33 -16.42 -7.50
N LEU A 127 -20.25 -15.72 -7.17
CA LEU A 127 -19.55 -15.80 -5.88
C LEU A 127 -19.40 -14.41 -5.30
N TYR A 128 -19.92 -14.19 -4.10
CA TYR A 128 -19.84 -12.93 -3.37
C TYR A 128 -18.96 -13.10 -2.14
N VAL A 129 -18.12 -12.12 -1.86
CA VAL A 129 -17.34 -12.04 -0.63
C VAL A 129 -18.11 -11.16 0.34
N TRP A 130 -18.47 -11.71 1.50
CA TRP A 130 -19.20 -11.00 2.55
C TRP A 130 -18.25 -10.53 3.64
N TYR A 131 -17.96 -9.23 3.65
CA TYR A 131 -17.24 -8.59 4.75
C TYR A 131 -18.22 -8.38 5.89
N LYS A 132 -18.40 -9.43 6.68
CA LYS A 132 -19.46 -9.54 7.68
C LYS A 132 -19.51 -8.38 8.69
N PRO A 133 -18.37 -7.90 9.24
CA PRO A 133 -18.40 -6.74 10.14
C PRO A 133 -18.92 -5.46 9.46
N LEU A 134 -18.67 -5.31 8.15
CA LEU A 134 -19.06 -4.15 7.33
C LEU A 134 -20.45 -4.29 6.69
N GLY A 135 -21.16 -5.41 6.86
CA GLY A 135 -22.43 -5.68 6.18
C GLY A 135 -22.36 -5.62 4.65
N LEU A 136 -21.15 -5.68 4.08
CA LEU A 136 -20.85 -5.38 2.69
C LEU A 136 -20.60 -6.66 1.89
N PHE A 137 -21.32 -6.82 0.79
CA PHE A 137 -21.03 -7.88 -0.18
C PHE A 137 -20.29 -7.29 -1.38
N ILE A 138 -19.19 -7.92 -1.78
CA ILE A 138 -18.50 -7.59 -3.03
C ILE A 138 -18.69 -8.76 -3.98
N ALA A 139 -19.26 -8.50 -5.17
CA ALA A 139 -19.40 -9.53 -6.17
C ALA A 139 -18.04 -9.87 -6.80
N HIS A 140 -17.50 -11.05 -6.48
CA HIS A 140 -16.32 -11.59 -7.15
C HIS A 140 -16.71 -12.16 -8.51
N GLU A 141 -17.77 -12.97 -8.57
CA GLU A 141 -18.41 -13.42 -9.80
C GLU A 141 -19.91 -13.08 -9.86
N GLY A 142 -20.52 -13.15 -11.03
CA GLY A 142 -21.94 -12.81 -11.21
C GLY A 142 -22.24 -11.31 -11.07
N LYS A 143 -21.23 -10.46 -11.25
CA LYS A 143 -21.28 -9.01 -11.02
C LYS A 143 -22.42 -8.28 -11.77
N HIS A 144 -22.75 -8.73 -12.99
CA HIS A 144 -23.84 -8.18 -13.80
C HIS A 144 -25.23 -8.59 -13.30
N ARG A 145 -25.37 -9.76 -12.65
CA ARG A 145 -26.64 -10.20 -12.06
C ARG A 145 -27.10 -9.21 -10.99
N VAL A 146 -26.16 -8.66 -10.23
CA VAL A 146 -26.43 -7.63 -9.21
C VAL A 146 -27.08 -6.41 -9.84
N ALA A 147 -26.47 -5.82 -10.86
CA ALA A 147 -27.02 -4.64 -11.54
C ALA A 147 -28.40 -4.93 -12.15
N PHE A 148 -28.57 -6.09 -12.78
CA PHE A 148 -29.82 -6.51 -13.41
C PHE A 148 -30.96 -6.73 -12.39
N MET A 149 -30.69 -7.41 -11.28
CA MET A 149 -31.71 -7.69 -10.27
C MET A 149 -32.11 -6.41 -9.53
N ARG A 150 -31.16 -5.49 -9.28
CA ARG A 150 -31.46 -4.17 -8.71
C ARG A 150 -32.34 -3.32 -9.60
N SER A 151 -32.07 -3.27 -10.91
CA SER A 151 -32.86 -2.43 -11.83
C SER A 151 -34.30 -2.90 -11.98
N HIS A 152 -34.60 -4.13 -11.55
CA HIS A 152 -35.94 -4.73 -11.56
C HIS A 152 -36.50 -4.92 -10.15
N ASP A 153 -35.94 -4.24 -9.14
CA ASP A 153 -36.38 -4.26 -7.74
C ASP A 153 -36.56 -5.67 -7.15
N GLN A 154 -35.71 -6.62 -7.58
CA GLN A 154 -35.80 -7.99 -7.11
C GLN A 154 -35.21 -8.12 -5.70
N PRO A 155 -35.86 -8.86 -4.79
CA PRO A 155 -35.48 -8.88 -3.38
C PRO A 155 -34.28 -9.80 -3.07
N ALA A 156 -33.91 -10.69 -3.99
CA ALA A 156 -32.90 -11.71 -3.73
C ALA A 156 -32.16 -12.16 -4.98
N ILE A 157 -30.91 -12.54 -4.80
CA ILE A 157 -30.10 -13.27 -5.77
C ILE A 157 -29.61 -14.56 -5.14
N ALA A 158 -29.74 -15.68 -5.86
CA ALA A 158 -29.08 -16.94 -5.53
C ALA A 158 -27.59 -16.87 -5.89
N ALA A 159 -26.72 -16.92 -4.88
CA ALA A 159 -25.28 -16.85 -5.05
C ALA A 159 -24.54 -17.74 -4.06
N TRP A 160 -23.28 -18.05 -4.40
CA TRP A 160 -22.33 -18.55 -3.43
C TRP A 160 -21.77 -17.38 -2.62
N VAL A 161 -21.62 -17.55 -1.32
CA VAL A 161 -21.09 -16.55 -0.41
C VAL A 161 -19.89 -17.12 0.31
N GLN A 162 -18.80 -16.36 0.34
CA GLN A 162 -17.62 -16.62 1.14
C GLN A 162 -17.49 -15.51 2.18
N GLU A 163 -17.37 -15.87 3.46
CA GLU A 163 -17.20 -14.89 4.53
C GLU A 163 -15.75 -14.35 4.55
N ALA A 164 -15.63 -13.06 4.83
CA ALA A 164 -14.36 -12.39 5.08
C ALA A 164 -14.45 -11.60 6.39
N GLY A 165 -13.36 -11.64 7.16
CA GLY A 165 -13.19 -10.77 8.31
C GLY A 165 -12.93 -9.33 7.89
N TYR A 166 -13.05 -8.42 8.86
CA TYR A 166 -12.55 -7.06 8.78
C TYR A 166 -12.18 -6.62 10.20
N PRO A 167 -11.12 -5.80 10.41
CA PRO A 167 -10.75 -5.40 11.75
C PRO A 167 -11.90 -4.67 12.47
N ALA A 168 -12.02 -4.90 13.78
CA ALA A 168 -12.99 -4.19 14.60
C ALA A 168 -12.75 -2.67 14.56
N PRO A 169 -13.78 -1.82 14.66
CA PRO A 169 -13.62 -0.37 14.53
C PRO A 169 -12.62 0.20 15.54
N SER A 170 -12.59 -0.35 16.75
CA SER A 170 -11.68 0.04 17.84
C SER A 170 -10.20 -0.23 17.57
N ARG A 171 -9.88 -1.09 16.59
CA ARG A 171 -8.52 -1.37 16.15
C ARG A 171 -8.03 -0.39 15.10
N ILE A 172 -8.93 0.37 14.49
CA ILE A 172 -8.63 1.32 13.42
C ILE A 172 -8.72 2.74 13.97
N THR A 173 -7.80 3.60 13.58
CA THR A 173 -7.87 5.03 13.84
C THR A 173 -7.58 5.78 12.55
N ILE A 174 -8.49 6.67 12.15
CA ILE A 174 -8.22 7.62 11.07
C ILE A 174 -7.37 8.75 11.65
N ILE A 175 -6.27 9.07 10.99
CA ILE A 175 -5.37 10.13 11.41
C ILE A 175 -5.54 11.32 10.47
N GLU A 176 -5.97 12.44 11.03
CA GLU A 176 -6.04 13.71 10.31
C GLU A 176 -4.63 14.22 9.99
N PRO A 177 -4.42 14.83 8.82
CA PRO A 177 -3.14 15.44 8.50
C PRO A 177 -2.88 16.67 9.38
N SER A 178 -1.61 16.85 9.79
CA SER A 178 -1.19 18.01 10.59
C SER A 178 -1.08 19.29 9.75
N ASP A 179 -0.84 19.16 8.44
CA ASP A 179 -0.80 20.23 7.42
C ASP A 179 -1.84 19.90 6.32
N ASP A 180 -2.46 20.88 5.69
CA ASP A 180 -3.49 20.64 4.67
C ASP A 180 -2.98 19.95 3.40
N ARG A 181 -1.65 20.00 3.17
CA ARG A 181 -0.98 19.34 2.04
C ARG A 181 -0.62 17.89 2.32
N ASP A 182 -0.70 17.46 3.58
CA ASP A 182 -0.33 16.12 4.01
C ASP A 182 -1.44 15.10 3.74
N GLU A 183 -1.07 13.83 3.57
CA GLU A 183 -2.05 12.77 3.37
C GLU A 183 -2.77 12.40 4.68
N TRP A 184 -4.07 12.08 4.53
CA TRP A 184 -4.83 11.34 5.53
C TRP A 184 -4.30 9.92 5.66
N LEU A 185 -4.24 9.41 6.89
CA LEU A 185 -3.77 8.06 7.17
C LEU A 185 -4.84 7.24 7.89
N ALA A 186 -4.75 5.92 7.77
CA ALA A 186 -5.45 4.97 8.60
C ALA A 186 -4.42 4.14 9.34
N MET A 187 -4.59 3.99 10.64
CA MET A 187 -3.74 3.19 11.51
C MET A 187 -4.50 1.98 12.02
N LEU A 188 -3.86 0.82 11.98
CA LEU A 188 -4.37 -0.43 12.54
C LEU A 188 -3.46 -0.88 13.70
N ASP A 189 -4.07 -1.19 14.84
CA ASP A 189 -3.44 -1.71 16.06
C ASP A 189 -2.26 -0.87 16.59
N GLY A 190 -2.28 0.45 16.37
CA GLY A 190 -1.17 1.33 16.76
C GLY A 190 0.15 1.04 16.04
N ARG A 191 0.13 0.23 14.97
CA ARG A 191 1.35 -0.33 14.36
C ARG A 191 1.40 -0.18 12.84
N TYR A 192 0.28 -0.39 12.17
CA TYR A 192 0.23 -0.50 10.72
C TYR A 192 -0.40 0.74 10.11
N ILE A 193 0.29 1.41 9.21
CA ILE A 193 -0.17 2.66 8.58
C ILE A 193 -0.47 2.41 7.11
N GLN A 194 -1.65 2.84 6.66
CA GLN A 194 -2.04 2.95 5.25
C GLN A 194 -2.40 4.39 4.90
N VAL A 195 -2.07 4.79 3.67
CA VAL A 195 -2.49 6.10 3.13
C VAL A 195 -3.96 6.03 2.72
N LEU A 196 -4.78 6.94 3.25
CA LEU A 196 -6.20 7.04 2.95
C LEU A 196 -6.42 7.96 1.76
N ARG A 197 -6.48 7.37 0.56
CA ARG A 197 -6.42 8.10 -0.72
C ARG A 197 -7.68 8.87 -1.09
N ARG A 198 -8.84 8.45 -0.61
CA ARG A 198 -10.14 9.10 -0.87
C ARG A 198 -10.81 9.45 0.47
N PRO A 199 -10.19 10.33 1.27
CA PRO A 199 -10.55 10.49 2.68
C PRO A 199 -11.99 10.92 2.87
N ASN A 200 -12.53 11.78 1.99
CA ASN A 200 -13.91 12.25 2.10
C ASN A 200 -14.94 11.11 2.03
N LEU A 201 -14.77 10.15 1.12
CA LEU A 201 -15.67 9.02 0.99
C LEU A 201 -15.35 7.91 2.00
N ALA A 202 -14.06 7.61 2.17
CA ALA A 202 -13.60 6.61 3.12
C ALA A 202 -14.06 6.92 4.55
N ARG A 203 -13.95 8.18 4.98
CA ARG A 203 -14.41 8.61 6.30
C ARG A 203 -15.90 8.41 6.48
N LYS A 204 -16.74 8.74 5.49
CA LYS A 204 -18.19 8.49 5.60
C LYS A 204 -18.52 7.02 5.86
N ILE A 205 -17.77 6.11 5.23
CA ILE A 205 -17.91 4.66 5.43
C ILE A 205 -17.39 4.26 6.82
N LEU A 206 -16.19 4.71 7.19
CA LEU A 206 -15.52 4.31 8.43
C LEU A 206 -16.14 4.95 9.69
N ASP A 207 -16.61 6.18 9.60
CA ASP A 207 -17.34 6.88 10.66
C ASP A 207 -18.65 6.13 10.96
N ALA A 208 -19.38 5.70 9.93
CA ALA A 208 -20.59 4.88 10.07
C ALA A 208 -20.30 3.49 10.66
N TYR A 209 -19.12 2.93 10.36
CA TYR A 209 -18.63 1.70 10.98
C TYR A 209 -18.18 1.89 12.44
N GLY A 210 -18.00 3.13 12.90
CA GLY A 210 -17.62 3.46 14.28
C GLY A 210 -16.11 3.63 14.51
N VAL A 211 -15.35 3.90 13.45
CA VAL A 211 -13.92 4.19 13.53
C VAL A 211 -13.70 5.60 14.08
N SER A 212 -12.77 5.75 15.01
CA SER A 212 -12.43 7.05 15.58
C SER A 212 -11.46 7.82 14.69
N THR A 213 -11.54 9.15 14.76
CA THR A 213 -10.58 10.06 14.12
C THR A 213 -9.75 10.76 15.20
N ALA A 214 -8.43 10.85 15.00
CA ALA A 214 -7.50 11.52 15.89
C ALA A 214 -6.44 12.30 15.11
N ARG A 215 -5.72 13.18 15.79
CA ARG A 215 -4.50 13.81 15.25
C ARG A 215 -3.28 13.03 15.72
N TRP A 216 -2.22 13.01 14.91
CA TRP A 216 -0.98 12.30 15.22
C TRP A 216 -0.46 12.59 16.64
N GLN A 217 -0.48 13.88 17.01
CA GLN A 217 0.03 14.40 18.28
C GLN A 217 -0.75 13.91 19.52
N ASN A 218 -1.98 13.43 19.32
CA ASN A 218 -2.88 12.98 20.39
C ASN A 218 -2.80 11.46 20.62
N ILE A 219 -1.92 10.76 19.89
CA ILE A 219 -1.76 9.32 20.00
C ILE A 219 -0.43 9.03 20.68
N ASP A 220 -0.51 8.42 21.85
CA ASP A 220 0.66 8.10 22.65
C ASP A 220 1.56 7.05 21.99
N HIS A 221 2.85 7.11 22.30
CA HIS A 221 3.86 6.13 21.91
C HIS A 221 4.10 5.99 20.39
N LEU A 222 3.62 6.93 19.57
CA LEU A 222 3.94 6.95 18.16
C LEU A 222 5.34 7.52 17.87
N PRO A 223 5.99 7.03 16.80
CA PRO A 223 7.18 7.69 16.26
C PRO A 223 6.91 9.13 15.80
N ASP A 224 7.99 9.88 15.56
CA ASP A 224 7.91 11.22 14.96
C ASP A 224 7.15 11.19 13.61
N GLU A 225 6.18 12.09 13.45
CA GLU A 225 5.29 12.12 12.27
C GLU A 225 6.08 12.35 10.98
N LYS A 226 7.04 13.27 11.00
CA LYS A 226 7.84 13.61 9.81
C LYS A 226 8.63 12.41 9.33
N MET A 227 9.16 11.63 10.25
CA MET A 227 9.87 10.38 9.94
C MET A 227 8.94 9.35 9.30
N VAL A 228 7.72 9.18 9.81
CA VAL A 228 6.74 8.25 9.22
C VAL A 228 6.34 8.70 7.82
N ARG A 229 6.06 9.99 7.63
CA ARG A 229 5.74 10.54 6.32
C ARG A 229 6.89 10.35 5.33
N LEU A 230 8.13 10.61 5.74
CA LEU A 230 9.29 10.35 4.89
C LEU A 230 9.35 8.87 4.48
N ALA A 231 9.11 7.93 5.40
CA ALA A 231 9.08 6.50 5.08
C ALA A 231 7.94 6.12 4.11
N ILE A 232 6.77 6.75 4.21
CA ILE A 232 5.66 6.61 3.25
C ILE A 232 6.10 7.07 1.86
N TYR A 233 6.79 8.21 1.77
CA TYR A 233 7.32 8.74 0.51
C TYR A 233 8.41 7.85 -0.10
N GLU A 234 9.38 7.42 0.69
CA GLU A 234 10.46 6.53 0.26
C GLU A 234 9.94 5.19 -0.26
N ARG A 235 8.96 4.59 0.43
CA ARG A 235 8.30 3.35 -0.01
C ARG A 235 7.25 3.56 -1.10
N ARG A 236 6.99 4.82 -1.50
CA ARG A 236 6.00 5.21 -2.50
C ARG A 236 4.58 4.75 -2.18
N LEU A 237 4.23 4.67 -0.89
CA LEU A 237 2.90 4.23 -0.44
C LEU A 237 1.79 5.26 -0.75
N HIS A 238 2.16 6.51 -1.03
CA HIS A 238 1.26 7.54 -1.55
C HIS A 238 0.77 7.24 -2.98
N ARG A 239 1.40 6.31 -3.70
CA ARG A 239 1.04 5.99 -5.10
C ARG A 239 -0.02 4.88 -5.19
N PRO A 240 -0.71 4.77 -6.36
CA PRO A 240 -1.42 3.58 -6.79
C PRO A 240 -0.70 2.28 -6.41
N ALA A 241 -1.37 1.43 -5.64
CA ALA A 241 -0.83 0.14 -5.24
C ALA A 241 -0.82 -0.80 -6.45
N ARG A 242 0.32 -1.44 -6.72
CA ARG A 242 0.43 -2.41 -7.83
C ARG A 242 -0.14 -3.78 -7.49
N THR A 243 -0.22 -4.09 -6.20
CA THR A 243 -0.70 -5.38 -5.69
C THR A 243 -1.93 -5.17 -4.81
N ARG A 244 -2.68 -6.25 -4.63
CA ARG A 244 -3.86 -6.29 -3.74
C ARG A 244 -3.50 -6.71 -2.31
N LYS A 245 -2.24 -7.10 -2.07
CA LYS A 245 -1.81 -7.55 -0.75
C LYS A 245 -1.71 -6.35 0.18
N GLU A 246 -2.38 -6.40 1.33
CA GLU A 246 -2.39 -5.28 2.27
C GLU A 246 -0.98 -4.97 2.79
N ILE A 247 -0.13 -6.00 2.99
CA ILE A 247 1.24 -5.82 3.49
C ILE A 247 2.11 -4.92 2.59
N ASP A 248 1.90 -4.98 1.27
CA ASP A 248 2.66 -4.18 0.29
C ASP A 248 2.22 -2.71 0.30
N ARG A 249 1.01 -2.45 0.82
CA ARG A 249 0.34 -1.15 0.87
C ARG A 249 0.43 -0.50 2.23
N THR A 250 1.08 -1.18 3.18
CA THR A 250 1.12 -0.82 4.59
C THR A 250 2.55 -0.57 5.04
N LEU A 251 2.72 0.42 5.89
CA LEU A 251 3.94 0.68 6.64
C LEU A 251 3.82 0.08 8.04
N ASP A 252 4.76 -0.78 8.42
CA ASP A 252 4.88 -1.30 9.78
C ASP A 252 5.79 -0.38 10.60
N LEU A 253 5.22 0.30 11.60
CA LEU A 253 5.93 1.25 12.45
C LEU A 253 7.00 0.57 13.32
N GLN A 254 6.78 -0.67 13.76
CA GLN A 254 7.78 -1.40 14.54
C GLN A 254 8.99 -1.76 13.67
N ALA A 255 8.74 -2.21 12.43
CA ALA A 255 9.82 -2.48 11.48
C ALA A 255 10.60 -1.20 11.12
N LEU A 256 9.91 -0.07 10.99
CA LEU A 256 10.52 1.24 10.78
C LEU A 256 11.43 1.64 11.95
N LEU A 257 10.92 1.57 13.18
CA LEU A 257 11.68 1.86 14.40
C LEU A 257 12.89 0.93 14.55
N ALA A 258 12.73 -0.37 14.31
CA ALA A 258 13.84 -1.33 14.37
C ALA A 258 14.92 -1.04 13.32
N ARG A 259 14.51 -0.70 12.08
CA ARG A 259 15.43 -0.27 11.02
C ARG A 259 16.19 0.99 11.43
N MET A 260 15.50 1.98 11.99
CA MET A 260 16.14 3.22 12.43
C MET A 260 17.10 3.02 13.60
N ALA A 261 16.73 2.20 14.58
CA ALA A 261 17.60 1.85 15.69
C ALA A 261 18.90 1.22 15.15
N LYS A 262 18.78 0.26 14.22
CA LYS A 262 19.93 -0.35 13.54
C LYS A 262 20.77 0.65 12.74
N ASP A 263 20.12 1.59 12.06
CA ASP A 263 20.78 2.62 11.25
C ASP A 263 21.48 3.69 12.11
N SER A 264 21.02 3.89 13.36
CA SER A 264 21.57 4.81 14.34
C SER A 264 22.73 4.24 15.16
N GLN A 265 22.91 2.91 15.16
CA GLN A 265 24.03 2.27 15.87
C GLN A 265 25.36 2.83 15.36
N GLU A 266 26.20 3.26 16.30
CA GLU A 266 27.50 3.80 15.99
C GLU A 266 28.44 2.70 15.51
N GLN A 267 29.09 2.94 14.39
CA GLN A 267 30.12 2.08 13.83
C GLN A 267 31.34 2.93 13.49
N TYR A 268 32.52 2.31 13.58
CA TYR A 268 33.75 2.91 13.09
C TYR A 268 33.85 2.69 11.58
N PHE A 269 34.15 3.76 10.86
CA PHE A 269 34.34 3.77 9.41
C PHE A 269 35.74 4.27 9.07
N HIS A 270 36.34 3.68 8.05
CA HIS A 270 37.49 4.29 7.39
C HIS A 270 37.04 5.45 6.48
N CYS A 271 37.94 6.39 6.16
CA CYS A 271 37.66 7.54 5.29
C CYS A 271 36.92 7.15 3.98
N HIS A 272 37.23 5.97 3.43
CA HIS A 272 36.70 5.50 2.15
C HIS A 272 35.31 4.84 2.26
N GLU A 273 34.87 4.51 3.47
CA GLU A 273 33.57 3.86 3.71
C GLU A 273 32.43 4.86 3.91
N LEU A 274 32.71 6.16 4.01
CA LEU A 274 31.71 7.21 4.18
C LEU A 274 30.99 7.49 2.85
N GLY A 275 29.77 6.97 2.70
CA GLY A 275 28.95 7.10 1.50
C GLY A 275 28.58 8.54 1.10
N PRO A 276 28.01 9.35 2.02
CA PRO A 276 27.59 10.72 1.69
C PRO A 276 28.77 11.71 1.58
N TYR A 277 29.93 11.35 2.13
CA TYR A 277 31.13 12.19 2.13
C TYR A 277 32.25 11.49 1.35
N ARG A 278 32.30 11.73 0.04
CA ARG A 278 33.36 11.17 -0.80
C ARG A 278 34.59 12.05 -0.75
N LEU A 279 35.69 11.52 -0.21
CA LEU A 279 37.01 12.10 -0.41
C LEU A 279 37.31 12.11 -1.91
N ASP A 280 37.74 13.25 -2.47
CA ASP A 280 38.17 13.31 -3.88
C ASP A 280 39.50 12.56 -4.03
N TRP A 281 39.38 11.25 -4.26
CA TRP A 281 40.48 10.32 -4.32
C TRP A 281 41.46 10.65 -5.46
N LYS A 282 40.97 11.25 -6.55
CA LYS A 282 41.84 11.64 -7.67
C LYS A 282 42.79 12.76 -7.27
N ARG A 283 42.27 13.79 -6.57
CA ARG A 283 43.10 14.88 -6.06
C ARG A 283 44.07 14.41 -4.98
N ASN A 284 43.63 13.52 -4.08
CA ASN A 284 44.50 12.97 -3.03
C ASN A 284 45.61 12.08 -3.60
N ILE A 285 45.31 11.14 -4.51
CA ILE A 285 46.34 10.34 -5.19
C ILE A 285 47.31 11.25 -5.93
N LEU A 286 46.81 12.24 -6.68
CA LEU A 286 47.66 13.14 -7.44
C LEU A 286 48.62 13.91 -6.54
N ALA A 287 48.12 14.45 -5.41
CA ALA A 287 48.95 15.14 -4.44
C ALA A 287 50.04 14.22 -3.85
N VAL A 288 49.68 13.00 -3.44
CA VAL A 288 50.61 12.01 -2.91
C VAL A 288 51.66 11.63 -3.97
N ALA A 289 51.24 11.38 -5.21
CA ALA A 289 52.15 11.03 -6.30
C ALA A 289 53.13 12.17 -6.61
N CYS A 290 52.67 13.42 -6.64
CA CYS A 290 53.52 14.59 -6.82
C CYS A 290 54.57 14.72 -5.71
N LEU A 291 54.19 14.49 -4.45
CA LEU A 291 55.12 14.53 -3.31
C LEU A 291 56.15 13.39 -3.37
N LEU A 292 55.74 12.18 -3.76
CA LEU A 292 56.65 11.04 -3.93
C LEU A 292 57.67 11.29 -5.06
N ILE A 293 57.20 11.79 -6.21
CA ILE A 293 58.08 12.10 -7.36
C ILE A 293 59.05 13.23 -7.01
N ALA A 294 58.56 14.33 -6.43
CA ALA A 294 59.40 15.46 -6.04
C ALA A 294 60.42 15.05 -4.96
N GLY A 295 59.97 14.31 -3.95
CA GLY A 295 60.84 13.79 -2.90
C GLY A 295 61.92 12.85 -3.44
N GLY A 296 61.55 11.92 -4.33
CA GLY A 296 62.48 11.01 -5.00
C GLY A 296 63.52 11.74 -5.84
N LEU A 297 63.10 12.74 -6.63
CA LEU A 297 64.00 13.56 -7.42
C LEU A 297 64.98 14.35 -6.55
N PHE A 298 64.52 14.92 -5.43
CA PHE A 298 65.36 15.72 -4.52
C PHE A 298 66.45 14.88 -3.82
N VAL A 299 66.17 13.61 -3.53
CA VAL A 299 67.16 12.69 -2.96
C VAL A 299 68.27 12.34 -3.96
N MET A 300 68.05 12.51 -5.27
CA MET A 300 69.07 12.27 -6.29
C MET A 300 70.06 13.43 -6.49
N PHE A 301 69.89 14.57 -5.81
CA PHE A 301 70.83 15.70 -5.89
C PHE A 301 71.99 15.55 -4.89
N ASN A 302 73.17 16.10 -5.22
CA ASN A 302 74.37 16.03 -4.37
C ASN A 302 74.43 17.10 -3.27
N HIS A 303 73.38 17.89 -3.07
CA HIS A 303 73.34 18.93 -2.03
C HIS A 303 72.59 18.43 -0.80
N GLU A 304 73.26 18.45 0.36
CA GLU A 304 72.74 17.88 1.60
C GLU A 304 71.38 18.47 2.04
N TRP A 305 71.20 19.78 1.86
CA TRP A 305 69.94 20.44 2.20
C TRP A 305 68.77 20.01 1.30
N VAL A 306 69.04 19.70 0.04
CA VAL A 306 68.03 19.22 -0.93
C VAL A 306 67.63 17.79 -0.60
N ILE A 307 68.60 16.93 -0.25
CA ILE A 307 68.34 15.56 0.20
C ILE A 307 67.43 15.56 1.44
N ARG A 308 67.72 16.40 2.44
CA ARG A 308 66.89 16.53 3.66
C ARG A 308 65.47 16.98 3.34
N ALA A 309 65.30 17.94 2.42
CA ALA A 309 63.98 18.35 1.94
C ALA A 309 63.24 17.20 1.23
N GLY A 310 63.94 16.42 0.41
CA GLY A 310 63.39 15.24 -0.27
C GLY A 310 62.89 14.18 0.70
N ILE A 311 63.67 13.85 1.74
CA ILE A 311 63.26 12.93 2.82
C ILE A 311 62.01 13.47 3.54
N GLY A 312 61.94 14.78 3.80
CA GLY A 312 60.76 15.41 4.39
C GLY A 312 59.50 15.23 3.54
N LEU A 313 59.59 15.45 2.23
CA LEU A 313 58.46 15.27 1.30
C LEU A 313 57.99 13.81 1.24
N LEU A 314 58.93 12.85 1.21
CA LEU A 314 58.61 11.43 1.28
C LEU A 314 57.89 11.09 2.60
N GLY A 315 58.37 11.61 3.72
CA GLY A 315 57.73 11.44 5.02
C GLY A 315 56.29 11.98 5.07
N VAL A 316 56.05 13.16 4.48
CA VAL A 316 54.68 13.72 4.35
C VAL A 316 53.80 12.84 3.47
N ALA A 317 54.30 12.38 2.32
CA ALA A 317 53.54 11.52 1.42
C ALA A 317 53.17 10.19 2.09
N THR A 318 54.11 9.54 2.78
CA THR A 318 53.86 8.31 3.55
C THR A 318 52.88 8.58 4.70
N GLY A 319 53.02 9.70 5.41
CA GLY A 319 52.09 10.10 6.47
C GLY A 319 50.66 10.29 5.96
N MET A 320 50.48 10.91 4.79
CA MET A 320 49.16 11.05 4.16
C MET A 320 48.56 9.69 3.81
N ILE A 321 49.33 8.77 3.22
CA ILE A 321 48.87 7.41 2.90
C ILE A 321 48.42 6.68 4.18
N LEU A 322 49.28 6.67 5.21
CA LEU A 322 49.00 5.99 6.47
C LEU A 322 47.84 6.63 7.24
N SER A 323 47.64 7.94 7.12
CA SER A 323 46.53 8.63 7.78
C SER A 323 45.16 8.05 7.38
N HIS A 324 45.02 7.53 6.17
CA HIS A 324 43.76 6.91 5.71
C HIS A 324 43.45 5.56 6.39
N GLU A 325 44.48 4.83 6.82
CA GLU A 325 44.34 3.56 7.54
C GLU A 325 44.14 3.79 9.05
N VAL A 326 44.73 4.86 9.58
CA VAL A 326 44.68 5.18 11.02
C VAL A 326 43.44 6.00 11.39
N LEU A 327 42.99 6.92 10.52
CA LEU A 327 41.83 7.75 10.78
C LEU A 327 40.55 6.92 10.68
N ARG A 328 39.97 6.65 11.86
CA ARG A 328 38.65 6.04 12.00
C ARG A 328 37.64 7.10 12.43
N PHE A 329 36.57 7.22 11.67
CA PHE A 329 35.43 8.07 12.02
C PHE A 329 34.40 7.23 12.75
N LYS A 330 33.90 7.74 13.86
CA LYS A 330 32.74 7.16 14.55
C LYS A 330 31.49 7.86 14.04
N GLY A 331 30.51 7.09 13.58
CA GLY A 331 29.24 7.67 13.13
C GLY A 331 28.14 6.63 13.01
N PRO A 332 26.89 7.05 12.72
CA PRO A 332 25.77 6.13 12.58
C PRO A 332 25.95 5.25 11.33
N LYS A 333 25.53 3.97 11.43
CA LYS A 333 25.61 2.95 10.39
C LYS A 333 25.14 3.40 9.00
N LYS A 334 24.13 4.27 8.95
CA LYS A 334 23.60 4.85 7.70
C LYS A 334 24.62 5.64 6.87
N LEU A 335 25.75 6.06 7.46
CA LEU A 335 26.82 6.76 6.75
C LEU A 335 27.67 5.81 5.90
N ARG A 336 27.52 4.49 6.04
CA ARG A 336 28.29 3.51 5.28
C ARG A 336 27.89 3.50 3.80
N ASN A 337 28.88 3.53 2.92
CA ASN A 337 28.69 3.47 1.47
C ASN A 337 28.12 2.10 1.06
N PRO A 338 26.94 2.02 0.41
CA PRO A 338 26.32 0.75 0.02
C PRO A 338 27.19 -0.07 -0.93
N ASN A 339 28.07 0.55 -1.72
CA ASN A 339 28.93 -0.15 -2.68
C ASN A 339 30.14 -0.86 -2.03
N THR A 340 30.33 -0.76 -0.71
CA THR A 340 31.42 -1.46 0.01
C THR A 340 31.00 -2.86 0.51
N LEU A 341 29.73 -3.22 0.38
CA LEU A 341 29.20 -4.54 0.78
C LEU A 341 29.73 -5.70 -0.07
N ASP A 342 30.17 -5.46 -1.30
CA ASP A 342 30.44 -6.51 -2.30
C ASP A 342 31.89 -7.03 -2.32
N ARG A 343 32.71 -6.69 -1.32
CA ARG A 343 34.14 -7.08 -1.29
C ARG A 343 34.59 -7.80 -0.02
N SER A 344 33.67 -8.10 0.90
CA SER A 344 33.99 -8.84 2.14
C SER A 344 33.67 -10.33 2.09
N HIS A 345 33.18 -10.83 0.94
CA HIS A 345 32.98 -12.24 0.65
C HIS A 345 33.53 -12.61 -0.75
N LEU A 346 34.82 -12.35 -0.97
CA LEU A 346 35.62 -12.96 -2.03
C LEU A 346 37.04 -13.21 -1.53
#